data_AF-A0A7K6LBI4-F1
#
_entry.id   AF-A0A7K6LBI4-F1
#
_cell.length_a   1.000
_cell.length_b   1.000
_cell.length_c   1.000
_cell.angle_alpha   90.00
_cell.angle_beta   90.00
_cell.angle_gamma   90.00
#
_symmetry.space_group_name_H-M   'P 1'
#
loop_
_entity.id
_entity.type
_entity.pdbx_description
1 polymer ?
#
loop_
_entity_poly.entity_id
_entity_poly.type
_entity_poly.pdbx_seq_one_letter_code
_entity_poly.pdbx_strand_id
1 'polypeptide(L)'
;LLVSKDLGKHLLEVEDLLQKHGLLEADISAQTERVQALNAAALKFSELEGYQPCDPQIICNRVNHVQTCLEELEELAAKRRKELEDSRQLWTFFQEMEEAEAWIREKEKILAAKSCGRDLSSVMTLTNKHKTMLGELGNRRALLHQTMKKGEKILAKKSFSSVGIQEKMREVCLRWKKLEEVTGLHQQRLEDALNFFQFSAETDDLVAWLQDMYRIVSSDDFGHDDYSTQALLRKHRAVVEEVEKHRASVLSLRKQLALLAPDHRQGVDVQIRVVEVEQLYGEVAEVAVLRTQWLQDALAVYRMFSEVHACEVWVDEKEQWLEKMEVPEELDEVEVVQHRWANIPSPSQGLMLIPVTPGGSHPSPVPIPSWNRVVELVENKKGQLSSVLKIQNFLLEC
;
A
#
# COMPACT_ATOMS: atom_id res chain seq x y z
N LEU A 1 40.43 -55.17 22.26
CA LEU A 1 39.82 -53.82 22.14
C LEU A 1 39.98 -53.25 20.73
N LEU A 2 41.20 -53.21 20.18
CA LEU A 2 41.47 -52.69 18.83
C LEU A 2 40.73 -53.40 17.68
N VAL A 3 40.46 -54.70 17.83
CA VAL A 3 39.75 -55.52 16.82
C VAL A 3 38.22 -55.48 17.02
N SER A 4 37.71 -54.65 17.94
CA SER A 4 36.26 -54.56 18.20
C SER A 4 35.53 -54.03 16.96
N LYS A 5 34.41 -54.68 16.61
CA LYS A 5 33.50 -54.25 15.53
C LYS A 5 32.39 -53.32 15.99
N ASP A 6 32.28 -53.09 17.29
CA ASP A 6 31.27 -52.17 17.85
C ASP A 6 31.62 -50.74 17.46
N LEU A 7 30.76 -50.03 16.73
CA LEU A 7 31.00 -48.66 16.28
C LEU A 7 30.05 -47.65 16.94
N GLY A 8 29.29 -48.09 17.96
CA GLY A 8 28.23 -47.31 18.59
C GLY A 8 26.96 -47.23 17.73
N LYS A 9 25.81 -47.07 18.42
CA LYS A 9 24.46 -47.06 17.83
C LYS A 9 23.81 -45.67 17.83
N HIS A 10 24.48 -44.66 18.35
CA HIS A 10 24.08 -43.26 18.34
C HIS A 10 25.29 -42.38 18.70
N LEU A 11 25.18 -41.06 18.47
CA LEU A 11 26.31 -40.14 18.60
C LEU A 11 27.00 -40.21 19.97
N LEU A 12 26.22 -40.19 21.06
CA LEU A 12 26.77 -40.25 22.43
C LEU A 12 27.59 -41.51 22.70
N GLU A 13 27.16 -42.67 22.19
CA GLU A 13 27.89 -43.93 22.38
C GLU A 13 29.19 -43.93 21.57
N VAL A 14 29.17 -43.35 20.37
CA VAL A 14 30.38 -43.24 19.53
C VAL A 14 31.41 -42.30 20.16
N GLU A 15 30.96 -41.19 20.75
CA GLU A 15 31.84 -40.26 21.47
C GLU A 15 32.50 -40.93 22.68
N ASP A 16 31.74 -41.71 23.46
CA ASP A 16 32.29 -42.51 24.56
C ASP A 16 33.31 -43.56 24.07
N LEU A 17 33.01 -44.26 22.97
CA LEU A 17 33.95 -45.20 22.35
C LEU A 17 35.23 -44.51 21.84
N LEU A 18 35.11 -43.33 21.24
CA LEU A 18 36.26 -42.51 20.81
C LEU A 18 37.10 -42.04 22.00
N GLN A 19 36.47 -41.64 23.10
CA GLN A 19 37.17 -41.25 24.32
C GLN A 19 37.94 -42.44 24.90
N LYS A 20 37.31 -43.62 25.02
CA LYS A 20 37.95 -44.86 25.47
C LYS A 20 39.10 -45.28 24.56
N HIS A 21 38.91 -45.18 23.24
CA HIS A 21 39.97 -45.48 22.27
C HIS A 21 41.14 -44.49 22.35
N GLY A 22 40.86 -43.22 22.60
CA GLY A 22 41.89 -42.20 22.82
C GLY A 22 42.78 -42.49 24.04
N LEU A 23 42.21 -43.02 25.13
CA LEU A 23 42.99 -43.47 26.28
C LEU A 23 43.91 -44.64 25.90
N LEU A 24 43.38 -45.62 25.14
CA LEU A 24 44.15 -46.77 24.70
C LEU A 24 45.28 -46.38 23.73
N GLU A 25 45.09 -45.39 22.87
CA GLU A 25 46.18 -44.87 22.04
C GLU A 25 47.26 -44.13 22.84
N ALA A 26 46.87 -43.40 23.89
CA ALA A 26 47.85 -42.79 24.79
C ALA A 26 48.70 -43.87 25.49
N ASP A 27 48.09 -44.98 25.91
CA ASP A 27 48.81 -46.12 26.47
C ASP A 27 49.74 -46.76 25.44
N ILE A 28 49.29 -46.97 24.19
CA ILE A 28 50.14 -47.48 23.10
C ILE A 28 51.34 -46.56 22.89
N SER A 29 51.13 -45.25 22.77
CA SER A 29 52.21 -44.25 22.59
C SER A 29 53.23 -44.32 23.72
N ALA A 30 52.79 -44.43 24.97
CA ALA A 30 53.69 -44.56 26.12
C ALA A 30 54.50 -45.87 26.08
N GLN A 31 53.93 -46.95 25.56
CA GLN A 31 54.67 -48.21 25.36
C GLN A 31 55.58 -48.18 24.13
N THR A 32 55.20 -47.49 23.06
CA THR A 32 56.05 -47.25 21.88
C THR A 32 57.39 -46.65 22.30
N GLU A 33 57.37 -45.58 23.11
CA GLU A 33 58.59 -44.95 23.63
C GLU A 33 59.47 -45.94 24.43
N ARG A 34 58.83 -46.75 25.29
CA ARG A 34 59.54 -47.75 26.10
C ARG A 34 60.15 -48.86 25.25
N VAL A 35 59.43 -49.35 24.24
CA VAL A 35 59.89 -50.38 23.31
C VAL A 35 61.06 -49.86 22.47
N GLN A 36 60.97 -48.64 21.96
CA GLN A 36 62.07 -48.02 21.21
C GLN A 36 63.33 -47.86 22.05
N ALA A 37 63.20 -47.40 23.30
CA ALA A 37 64.34 -47.30 24.22
C ALA A 37 64.98 -48.67 24.52
N LEU A 38 64.16 -49.70 24.71
CA LEU A 38 64.63 -51.07 24.96
C LEU A 38 65.29 -51.69 23.73
N ASN A 39 64.72 -51.49 22.54
CA ASN A 39 65.29 -51.93 21.27
C ASN A 39 66.65 -51.27 21.02
N ALA A 40 66.76 -49.95 21.23
CA ALA A 40 68.02 -49.21 21.11
C ALA A 40 69.08 -49.71 22.11
N ALA A 41 68.69 -50.05 23.34
CA ALA A 41 69.59 -50.64 24.33
C ALA A 41 70.03 -52.06 23.93
N ALA A 42 69.12 -52.88 23.40
CA ALA A 42 69.41 -54.23 22.94
C ALA A 42 70.41 -54.25 21.76
N LEU A 43 70.24 -53.36 20.78
CA LEU A 43 71.12 -53.27 19.61
C LEU A 43 72.58 -52.91 19.96
N LYS A 44 72.83 -52.24 21.09
CA LYS A 44 74.21 -52.02 21.55
C LYS A 44 74.96 -53.32 21.79
N PHE A 45 74.26 -54.39 22.18
CA PHE A 45 74.88 -55.70 22.43
C PHE A 45 75.18 -56.48 21.13
N SER A 46 74.59 -56.10 19.99
CA SER A 46 74.96 -56.66 18.68
C SER A 46 76.19 -55.99 18.05
N GLU A 47 76.61 -54.82 18.54
CA GLU A 47 77.72 -54.02 18.01
C GLU A 47 79.01 -54.16 18.85
N LEU A 48 78.99 -54.95 19.93
CA LEU A 48 80.16 -55.12 20.82
C LEU A 48 81.30 -55.86 20.11
N GLU A 49 82.49 -55.27 20.13
CA GLU A 49 83.74 -55.94 19.78
C GLU A 49 84.28 -56.71 20.99
N GLY A 50 84.41 -58.04 20.87
CA GLY A 50 84.94 -58.91 21.93
C GLY A 50 83.92 -59.92 22.47
N TYR A 51 83.64 -59.89 23.78
CA TYR A 51 82.72 -60.85 24.42
C TYR A 51 81.27 -60.61 23.97
N GLN A 52 80.68 -61.63 23.34
CA GLN A 52 79.28 -61.64 22.91
C GLN A 52 78.45 -62.57 23.81
N PRO A 53 77.48 -62.04 24.57
CA PRO A 53 76.62 -62.85 25.43
C PRO A 53 75.74 -63.85 24.66
N CYS A 54 75.39 -63.52 23.41
CA CYS A 54 74.65 -64.38 22.49
C CYS A 54 74.95 -63.95 21.03
N ASP A 55 74.53 -64.77 20.07
CA ASP A 55 74.64 -64.44 18.64
C ASP A 55 73.91 -63.11 18.34
N PRO A 56 74.62 -62.08 17.81
CA PRO A 56 74.03 -60.80 17.42
C PRO A 56 72.76 -60.93 16.56
N GLN A 57 72.68 -61.96 15.73
CA GLN A 57 71.54 -62.20 14.87
C GLN A 57 70.26 -62.49 15.67
N ILE A 58 70.37 -63.13 16.84
CA ILE A 58 69.23 -63.39 17.74
C ILE A 58 68.66 -62.07 18.26
N ILE A 59 69.53 -61.13 18.65
CA ILE A 59 69.13 -59.80 19.13
C ILE A 59 68.44 -59.03 18.02
N CYS A 60 69.05 -58.96 16.83
CA CYS A 60 68.47 -58.30 15.66
C CYS A 60 67.10 -58.88 15.29
N ASN A 61 66.97 -60.21 15.25
CA ASN A 61 65.70 -60.87 14.94
C ASN A 61 64.62 -60.55 15.98
N ARG A 62 64.98 -60.48 17.28
CA ARG A 62 64.04 -60.16 18.35
C ARG A 62 63.59 -58.70 18.29
N VAL A 63 64.53 -57.78 18.09
CA VAL A 63 64.25 -56.34 17.93
C VAL A 63 63.34 -56.11 16.72
N ASN A 64 63.66 -56.71 15.57
CA ASN A 64 62.84 -56.62 14.36
C ASN A 64 61.42 -57.16 14.60
N HIS A 65 61.29 -58.31 15.26
CA HIS A 65 59.98 -58.87 15.56
C HIS A 65 59.14 -57.95 16.47
N VAL A 66 59.74 -57.41 17.53
CA VAL A 66 59.05 -56.48 18.45
C VAL A 66 58.65 -55.20 17.71
N GLN A 67 59.51 -54.70 16.83
CA GLN A 67 59.23 -53.53 15.99
C GLN A 67 58.04 -53.79 15.05
N THR A 68 58.01 -54.93 14.35
CA THR A 68 56.88 -55.31 13.49
C THR A 68 55.57 -55.43 14.28
N CYS A 69 55.60 -56.06 15.46
CA CYS A 69 54.41 -56.16 16.32
C CYS A 69 53.90 -54.79 16.79
N LEU A 70 54.80 -53.83 17.04
CA LEU A 70 54.43 -52.47 17.42
C LEU A 70 53.80 -51.71 16.26
N GLU A 71 54.36 -51.85 15.06
CA GLU A 71 53.81 -51.26 13.82
C GLU A 71 52.40 -51.81 13.54
N GLU A 72 52.20 -53.13 13.64
CA GLU A 72 50.87 -53.74 13.51
C GLU A 72 49.87 -53.22 14.55
N LEU A 73 50.32 -53.00 15.79
CA LEU A 73 49.47 -52.47 16.86
C LEU A 73 49.04 -51.02 16.58
N GLU A 74 49.97 -50.18 16.13
CA GLU A 74 49.72 -48.80 15.73
C GLU A 74 48.79 -48.72 14.51
N GLU A 75 48.99 -49.59 13.51
CA GLU A 75 48.10 -49.69 12.35
C GLU A 75 46.67 -50.09 12.75
N LEU A 76 46.51 -51.08 13.63
CA LEU A 76 45.21 -51.49 14.15
C LEU A 76 44.54 -50.35 14.94
N ALA A 77 45.29 -49.60 15.74
CA ALA A 77 44.80 -48.44 16.47
C ALA A 77 44.33 -47.32 15.53
N ALA A 78 45.14 -46.95 14.54
CA ALA A 78 44.81 -45.94 13.56
C ALA A 78 43.58 -46.33 12.72
N LYS A 79 43.50 -47.60 12.29
CA LYS A 79 42.34 -48.15 11.58
C LYS A 79 41.07 -48.03 12.42
N ARG A 80 41.14 -48.44 13.68
CA ARG A 80 40.01 -48.39 14.59
C ARG A 80 39.54 -46.95 14.86
N ARG A 81 40.47 -46.01 15.07
CA ARG A 81 40.16 -44.58 15.19
C ARG A 81 39.42 -44.07 13.96
N LYS A 82 39.90 -44.42 12.76
CA LYS A 82 39.26 -44.03 11.50
C LYS A 82 37.82 -44.55 11.40
N GLU A 83 37.59 -45.82 11.73
CA GLU A 83 36.24 -46.42 11.70
C GLU A 83 35.29 -45.75 12.71
N LEU A 84 35.77 -45.44 13.92
CA LEU A 84 35.00 -44.72 14.94
C LEU A 84 34.69 -43.27 14.51
N GLU A 85 35.65 -42.59 13.89
CA GLU A 85 35.46 -41.23 13.36
C GLU A 85 34.47 -41.22 12.19
N ASP A 86 34.53 -42.22 11.29
CA ASP A 86 33.55 -42.40 10.24
C ASP A 86 32.14 -42.65 10.83
N SER A 87 32.04 -43.43 11.93
CA SER A 87 30.78 -43.65 12.65
C SER A 87 30.26 -42.36 13.29
N ARG A 88 31.15 -41.54 13.86
CA ARG A 88 30.78 -40.24 14.44
C ARG A 88 30.18 -39.34 13.37
N GLN A 89 30.81 -39.25 12.20
CA GLN A 89 30.29 -38.49 11.06
C GLN A 89 28.90 -38.96 10.62
N LEU A 90 28.66 -40.28 10.61
CA LEU A 90 27.35 -40.85 10.28
C LEU A 90 26.27 -40.42 11.30
N TRP A 91 26.55 -40.57 12.59
CA TRP A 91 25.57 -40.25 13.62
C TRP A 91 25.34 -38.75 13.78
N THR A 92 26.36 -37.91 13.62
CA THR A 92 26.19 -36.45 13.53
C THR A 92 25.30 -36.07 12.34
N PHE A 93 25.47 -36.73 11.19
CA PHE A 93 24.60 -36.50 10.03
C PHE A 93 23.13 -36.86 10.32
N PHE A 94 22.87 -38.01 10.96
CA PHE A 94 21.49 -38.40 11.29
C PHE A 94 20.83 -37.45 12.28
N GLN A 95 21.58 -37.00 13.29
CA GLN A 95 21.09 -36.00 14.23
C GLN A 95 20.76 -34.67 13.53
N GLU A 96 21.66 -34.16 12.68
CA GLU A 96 21.41 -32.93 11.90
C GLU A 96 20.15 -33.07 11.01
N MET A 97 19.91 -34.25 10.44
CA MET A 97 18.71 -34.53 9.64
C MET A 97 17.44 -34.59 10.48
N GLU A 98 17.47 -35.17 11.68
CA GLU A 98 16.33 -35.18 12.61
C GLU A 98 15.99 -33.77 13.11
N GLU A 99 16.99 -32.97 13.44
CA GLU A 99 16.82 -31.56 13.82
C GLU A 99 16.20 -30.74 12.68
N ALA A 100 16.66 -30.95 11.44
CA ALA A 100 16.07 -30.31 10.26
C ALA A 100 14.60 -30.73 10.07
N GLU A 101 14.31 -32.02 10.22
CA GLU A 101 12.95 -32.54 10.08
C GLU A 101 11.99 -32.01 11.15
N ALA A 102 12.44 -31.95 12.41
CA ALA A 102 11.67 -31.38 13.52
C ALA A 102 11.38 -29.90 13.28
N TRP A 103 12.37 -29.14 12.79
CA TRP A 103 12.19 -27.74 12.42
C TRP A 103 11.18 -27.57 11.27
N ILE A 104 11.24 -28.42 10.23
CA ILE A 104 10.27 -28.41 9.12
C ILE A 104 8.86 -28.65 9.64
N ARG A 105 8.66 -29.70 10.46
CA ARG A 105 7.34 -30.04 11.04
C ARG A 105 6.75 -28.87 11.83
N GLU A 106 7.56 -28.19 12.62
CA GLU A 106 7.11 -27.04 13.40
C GLU A 106 6.64 -25.89 12.49
N LYS A 107 7.40 -25.60 11.42
CA LYS A 107 7.02 -24.55 10.46
C LYS A 107 5.76 -24.91 9.67
N GLU A 108 5.60 -26.18 9.26
CA GLU A 108 4.37 -26.68 8.63
C GLU A 108 3.16 -26.47 9.56
N LYS A 109 3.30 -26.78 10.86
CA LYS A 109 2.23 -26.59 11.85
C LYS A 109 1.86 -25.11 12.02
N ILE A 110 2.86 -24.23 12.09
CA ILE A 110 2.65 -22.77 12.16
C ILE A 110 1.89 -22.26 10.93
N LEU A 111 2.25 -22.73 9.73
CA LEU A 111 1.59 -22.35 8.48
C LEU A 111 0.15 -22.86 8.40
N ALA A 112 -0.11 -24.09 8.86
CA ALA A 112 -1.44 -24.69 8.86
C ALA A 112 -2.42 -23.97 9.82
N ALA A 113 -1.93 -23.43 10.94
CA ALA A 113 -2.75 -22.77 11.94
C ALA A 113 -3.06 -21.29 11.63
N LYS A 114 -2.38 -20.67 10.66
CA LYS A 114 -2.49 -19.22 10.40
C LYS A 114 -3.70 -18.88 9.53
N SER A 115 -4.55 -17.98 10.05
CA SER A 115 -5.54 -17.24 9.26
C SER A 115 -4.87 -16.12 8.45
N CYS A 116 -5.46 -15.75 7.31
CA CYS A 116 -4.97 -14.68 6.43
C CYS A 116 -5.38 -13.26 6.87
N GLY A 117 -5.46 -13.01 8.19
CA GLY A 117 -5.90 -11.72 8.76
C GLY A 117 -7.41 -11.47 8.68
N ARG A 118 -7.86 -10.33 9.23
CA ARG A 118 -9.28 -9.92 9.28
C ARG A 118 -9.55 -8.49 8.81
N ASP A 119 -8.50 -7.70 8.64
CA ASP A 119 -8.51 -6.30 8.24
C ASP A 119 -7.16 -5.95 7.60
N LEU A 120 -7.07 -4.78 6.96
CA LEU A 120 -5.86 -4.35 6.25
C LEU A 120 -4.60 -4.35 7.14
N SER A 121 -4.73 -3.87 8.38
CA SER A 121 -3.61 -3.76 9.33
C SER A 121 -3.06 -5.13 9.75
N SER A 122 -3.97 -6.06 10.07
CA SER A 122 -3.62 -7.43 10.46
C SER A 122 -3.01 -8.20 9.29
N VAL A 123 -3.51 -8.03 8.06
CA VAL A 123 -2.89 -8.64 6.87
C VAL A 123 -1.50 -8.08 6.62
N MET A 124 -1.30 -6.76 6.64
CA MET A 124 0.02 -6.15 6.49
C MET A 124 1.02 -6.68 7.52
N THR A 125 0.59 -6.80 8.78
CA THR A 125 1.42 -7.37 9.85
C THR A 125 1.79 -8.84 9.58
N LEU A 126 0.82 -9.65 9.13
CA LEU A 126 1.05 -11.06 8.79
C LEU A 126 1.96 -11.21 7.57
N THR A 127 1.82 -10.37 6.56
CA THR A 127 2.70 -10.31 5.38
C THR A 127 4.14 -10.00 5.79
N ASN A 128 4.34 -9.04 6.68
CA ASN A 128 5.69 -8.75 7.18
C ASN A 128 6.28 -9.94 7.97
N LYS A 129 5.48 -10.58 8.84
CA LYS A 129 5.89 -11.80 9.55
C LYS A 129 6.22 -12.95 8.60
N HIS A 130 5.47 -13.10 7.51
CA HIS A 130 5.73 -14.10 6.47
C HIS A 130 7.05 -13.82 5.75
N LYS A 131 7.35 -12.55 5.45
CA LYS A 131 8.63 -12.14 4.87
C LYS A 131 9.83 -12.50 5.76
N THR A 132 9.72 -12.31 7.08
CA THR A 132 10.76 -12.75 8.03
C THR A 132 10.95 -14.27 7.98
N MET A 133 9.85 -15.04 7.95
CA MET A 133 9.89 -16.49 7.86
C MET A 133 10.50 -17.00 6.54
N LEU A 134 10.28 -16.31 5.41
CA LEU A 134 10.97 -16.61 4.14
C LEU A 134 12.48 -16.43 4.25
N GLY A 135 12.95 -15.42 4.99
CA GLY A 135 14.37 -15.24 5.30
C GLY A 135 14.94 -16.41 6.12
N GLU A 136 14.21 -16.84 7.15
CA GLU A 136 14.59 -18.03 7.94
C GLU A 136 14.67 -19.31 7.09
N LEU A 137 13.70 -19.51 6.19
CA LEU A 137 13.68 -20.63 5.23
C LEU A 137 14.91 -20.61 4.32
N GLY A 138 15.31 -19.44 3.81
CA GLY A 138 16.52 -19.29 2.99
C GLY A 138 17.78 -19.75 3.73
N ASN A 139 17.96 -19.31 4.97
CA ASN A 139 19.10 -19.71 5.81
C ASN A 139 19.09 -21.22 6.09
N ARG A 140 17.91 -21.79 6.38
CA ARG A 140 17.75 -23.23 6.65
C ARG A 140 17.97 -24.08 5.41
N ARG A 141 17.60 -23.60 4.22
CA ARG A 141 17.89 -24.27 2.94
C ARG A 141 19.39 -24.45 2.73
N ALA A 142 20.17 -23.41 3.00
CA ALA A 142 21.62 -23.46 2.87
C ALA A 142 22.24 -24.49 3.82
N LEU A 143 21.79 -24.52 5.08
CA LEU A 143 22.23 -25.50 6.07
C LEU A 143 21.87 -26.93 5.65
N LEU A 144 20.62 -27.16 5.25
CA LEU A 144 20.16 -28.47 4.80
C LEU A 144 20.99 -28.97 3.60
N HIS A 145 21.29 -28.11 2.64
CA HIS A 145 22.14 -28.46 1.51
C HIS A 145 23.58 -28.84 1.93
N GLN A 146 24.14 -28.21 2.96
CA GLN A 146 25.43 -28.61 3.52
C GLN A 146 25.36 -29.99 4.18
N THR A 147 24.30 -30.27 4.96
CA THR A 147 24.08 -31.59 5.57
C THR A 147 23.86 -32.67 4.51
N MET A 148 23.14 -32.37 3.43
CA MET A 148 23.00 -33.28 2.28
C MET A 148 24.35 -33.64 1.65
N LYS A 149 25.22 -32.64 1.43
CA LYS A 149 26.60 -32.88 0.94
C LYS A 149 27.43 -33.73 1.91
N LYS A 150 27.23 -33.60 3.23
CA LYS A 150 27.87 -34.50 4.21
C LYS A 150 27.38 -35.93 4.01
N GLY A 151 26.07 -36.13 3.84
CA GLY A 151 25.47 -37.44 3.54
C GLY A 151 26.04 -38.09 2.27
N GLU A 152 26.17 -37.31 1.19
CA GLU A 152 26.78 -37.78 -0.07
C GLU A 152 28.24 -38.22 0.11
N LYS A 153 29.03 -37.48 0.89
CA LYS A 153 30.41 -37.85 1.22
C LYS A 153 30.49 -39.16 2.02
N ILE A 154 29.55 -39.38 2.95
CA ILE A 154 29.47 -40.62 3.73
C ILE A 154 29.10 -41.78 2.80
N LEU A 155 28.15 -41.59 1.89
CA LEU A 155 27.77 -42.59 0.88
C LEU A 155 28.94 -42.98 -0.04
N ALA A 156 29.78 -42.02 -0.42
CA ALA A 156 30.95 -42.26 -1.28
C ALA A 156 32.00 -43.16 -0.61
N LYS A 157 32.13 -43.11 0.72
CA LYS A 157 33.09 -43.94 1.47
C LYS A 157 32.71 -45.43 1.52
N LYS A 158 31.43 -45.78 1.27
CA LYS A 158 30.88 -47.16 1.33
C LYS A 158 31.17 -47.92 2.64
N SER A 159 31.47 -47.20 3.72
CA SER A 159 31.78 -47.77 5.04
C SER A 159 30.54 -48.23 5.82
N PHE A 160 29.35 -47.77 5.43
CA PHE A 160 28.08 -48.06 6.08
C PHE A 160 26.99 -48.47 5.08
N SER A 161 25.86 -48.96 5.60
CA SER A 161 24.67 -49.24 4.79
C SER A 161 24.17 -47.96 4.12
N SER A 162 24.19 -47.94 2.78
CA SER A 162 23.78 -46.79 1.98
C SER A 162 22.27 -46.54 1.99
N VAL A 163 21.46 -47.58 2.23
CA VAL A 163 20.00 -47.53 2.11
C VAL A 163 19.39 -46.55 3.13
N GLY A 164 19.79 -46.65 4.41
CA GLY A 164 19.22 -45.80 5.47
C GLY A 164 19.57 -44.32 5.30
N ILE A 165 20.78 -44.01 4.84
CA ILE A 165 21.21 -42.62 4.56
C ILE A 165 20.39 -42.06 3.40
N GLN A 166 20.29 -42.80 2.29
CA GLN A 166 19.53 -42.38 1.11
C GLN A 166 18.04 -42.18 1.44
N GLU A 167 17.45 -43.07 2.22
CA GLU A 167 16.05 -42.97 2.64
C GLU A 167 15.82 -41.73 3.50
N LYS A 168 16.67 -41.46 4.49
CA LYS A 168 16.56 -40.26 5.33
C LYS A 168 16.72 -38.97 4.52
N MET A 169 17.70 -38.90 3.62
CA MET A 169 17.87 -37.77 2.70
C MET A 169 16.60 -37.56 1.86
N ARG A 170 16.05 -38.62 1.27
CA ARG A 170 14.83 -38.57 0.47
C ARG A 170 13.63 -38.06 1.28
N GLU A 171 13.45 -38.54 2.50
CA GLU A 171 12.35 -38.11 3.39
C GLU A 171 12.44 -36.60 3.69
N VAL A 172 13.60 -36.13 4.12
CA VAL A 172 13.81 -34.71 4.46
C VAL A 172 13.63 -33.83 3.22
N CYS A 173 14.14 -34.25 2.06
CA CYS A 173 13.90 -33.57 0.78
C CYS A 173 12.40 -33.44 0.45
N LEU A 174 11.63 -34.53 0.62
CA LEU A 174 10.20 -34.52 0.32
C LEU A 174 9.45 -33.54 1.23
N ARG A 175 9.79 -33.54 2.53
CA ARG A 175 9.17 -32.61 3.50
C ARG A 175 9.57 -31.17 3.27
N TRP A 176 10.81 -30.92 2.89
CA TRP A 176 11.26 -29.59 2.51
C TRP A 176 10.44 -29.06 1.32
N LYS A 177 10.25 -29.87 0.27
CA LYS A 177 9.40 -29.50 -0.88
C LYS A 177 7.96 -29.20 -0.46
N LYS A 178 7.36 -30.04 0.38
CA LYS A 178 6.01 -29.80 0.92
C LYS A 178 5.93 -28.49 1.71
N LEU A 179 6.93 -28.20 2.54
CA LEU A 179 7.00 -26.92 3.27
C LEU A 179 7.08 -25.73 2.30
N GLU A 180 7.85 -25.83 1.21
CA GLU A 180 7.91 -24.80 0.17
C GLU A 180 6.56 -24.60 -0.52
N GLU A 181 5.86 -25.67 -0.88
CA GLU A 181 4.51 -25.62 -1.46
C GLU A 181 3.51 -24.93 -0.52
N VAL A 182 3.46 -25.36 0.76
CA VAL A 182 2.55 -24.77 1.76
C VAL A 182 2.91 -23.31 2.05
N THR A 183 4.20 -22.97 2.07
CA THR A 183 4.66 -21.59 2.23
C THR A 183 4.21 -20.73 1.05
N GLY A 184 4.39 -21.22 -0.18
CA GLY A 184 3.95 -20.52 -1.40
C GLY A 184 2.44 -20.31 -1.44
N LEU A 185 1.65 -21.33 -1.09
CA LEU A 185 0.20 -21.20 -0.98
C LEU A 185 -0.22 -20.18 0.09
N HIS A 186 0.44 -20.18 1.24
CA HIS A 186 0.19 -19.18 2.28
C HIS A 186 0.56 -17.77 1.81
N GLN A 187 1.63 -17.62 1.03
CA GLN A 187 2.01 -16.33 0.44
C GLN A 187 0.91 -15.82 -0.49
N GLN A 188 0.45 -16.65 -1.44
CA GLN A 188 -0.63 -16.29 -2.36
C GLN A 188 -1.89 -15.87 -1.61
N ARG A 189 -2.31 -16.66 -0.60
CA ARG A 189 -3.50 -16.32 0.21
C ARG A 189 -3.35 -15.01 0.98
N LEU A 190 -2.13 -14.65 1.41
CA LEU A 190 -1.88 -13.35 2.04
C LEU A 190 -1.92 -12.20 1.04
N GLU A 191 -1.39 -12.41 -0.17
CA GLU A 191 -1.44 -11.42 -1.26
C GLU A 191 -2.89 -11.18 -1.69
N ASP A 192 -3.69 -12.24 -1.86
CA ASP A 192 -5.12 -12.15 -2.17
C ASP A 192 -5.88 -11.39 -1.09
N ALA A 193 -5.65 -11.73 0.19
CA ALA A 193 -6.26 -11.03 1.31
C ALA A 193 -5.83 -9.56 1.37
N LEU A 194 -4.56 -9.26 1.09
CA LEU A 194 -4.05 -7.89 1.09
C LEU A 194 -4.75 -7.06 0.02
N ASN A 195 -4.80 -7.58 -1.22
CA ASN A 195 -5.48 -6.92 -2.34
C ASN A 195 -6.95 -6.68 -2.03
N PHE A 196 -7.63 -7.69 -1.44
CA PHE A 196 -9.03 -7.57 -1.03
C PHE A 196 -9.27 -6.46 -0.01
N PHE A 197 -8.48 -6.42 1.08
CA PHE A 197 -8.67 -5.43 2.13
C PHE A 197 -8.23 -4.02 1.70
N GLN A 198 -7.22 -3.91 0.82
CA GLN A 198 -6.85 -2.64 0.20
C GLN A 198 -7.99 -2.11 -0.65
N PHE A 199 -8.53 -2.93 -1.55
CA PHE A 199 -9.66 -2.56 -2.38
C PHE A 199 -10.89 -2.17 -1.57
N SER A 200 -11.21 -2.92 -0.52
CA SER A 200 -12.34 -2.57 0.37
C SER A 200 -12.11 -1.22 1.06
N ALA A 201 -10.91 -0.96 1.59
CA ALA A 201 -10.60 0.30 2.25
C ALA A 201 -10.69 1.49 1.27
N GLU A 202 -10.11 1.36 0.07
CA GLU A 202 -10.19 2.37 -0.98
C GLU A 202 -11.63 2.63 -1.43
N THR A 203 -12.46 1.57 -1.51
CA THR A 203 -13.88 1.68 -1.84
C THR A 203 -14.64 2.40 -0.72
N ASP A 204 -14.38 2.08 0.55
CA ASP A 204 -15.02 2.72 1.69
C ASP A 204 -14.66 4.22 1.79
N ASP A 205 -13.40 4.58 1.52
CA ASP A 205 -12.94 5.97 1.44
C ASP A 205 -13.67 6.73 0.31
N LEU A 206 -13.84 6.09 -0.85
CA LEU A 206 -14.58 6.68 -1.98
C LEU A 206 -16.08 6.86 -1.66
N VAL A 207 -16.70 5.89 -0.97
CA VAL A 207 -18.09 6.01 -0.52
C VAL A 207 -18.24 7.19 0.44
N ALA A 208 -17.37 7.31 1.44
CA ALA A 208 -17.41 8.42 2.39
C ALA A 208 -17.28 9.78 1.66
N TRP A 209 -16.35 9.87 0.71
CA TRP A 209 -16.19 11.06 -0.11
C TRP A 209 -17.43 11.38 -0.95
N LEU A 210 -18.04 10.37 -1.59
CA LEU A 210 -19.27 10.57 -2.37
C LEU A 210 -20.45 11.02 -1.50
N GLN A 211 -20.58 10.51 -0.28
CA GLN A 211 -21.60 10.95 0.67
C GLN A 211 -21.41 12.43 1.04
N ASP A 212 -20.16 12.86 1.25
CA ASP A 212 -19.85 14.27 1.50
C ASP A 212 -20.15 15.15 0.29
N MET A 213 -19.80 14.70 -0.92
CA MET A 213 -20.15 15.41 -2.15
C MET A 213 -21.66 15.50 -2.34
N TYR A 214 -22.39 14.41 -2.11
CA TYR A 214 -23.86 14.37 -2.17
C TYR A 214 -24.46 15.45 -1.27
N ARG A 215 -24.00 15.55 -0.02
CA ARG A 215 -24.45 16.58 0.93
C ARG A 215 -24.19 18.00 0.43
N ILE A 216 -23.08 18.24 -0.26
CA ILE A 216 -22.74 19.56 -0.82
C ILE A 216 -23.62 19.88 -2.03
N VAL A 217 -23.76 18.93 -2.97
CA VAL A 217 -24.51 19.15 -4.22
C VAL A 217 -26.02 19.13 -4.02
N SER A 218 -26.52 18.56 -2.93
CA SER A 218 -27.94 18.58 -2.55
C SER A 218 -28.32 19.76 -1.64
N SER A 219 -27.38 20.67 -1.34
CA SER A 219 -27.67 21.87 -0.56
C SER A 219 -28.80 22.68 -1.18
N ASP A 220 -29.61 23.29 -0.33
CA ASP A 220 -30.72 24.20 -0.64
C ASP A 220 -30.35 25.68 -0.46
N ASP A 221 -29.08 25.98 -0.19
CA ASP A 221 -28.57 27.35 -0.15
C ASP A 221 -28.34 27.88 -1.57
N PHE A 222 -29.01 28.98 -1.90
CA PHE A 222 -28.92 29.69 -3.18
C PHE A 222 -28.37 31.11 -3.04
N GLY A 223 -27.96 31.53 -1.84
CA GLY A 223 -27.57 32.92 -1.58
C GLY A 223 -28.78 33.83 -1.37
N HIS A 224 -28.51 35.13 -1.17
CA HIS A 224 -29.54 36.14 -0.89
C HIS A 224 -29.44 37.39 -1.77
N ASP A 225 -28.45 37.46 -2.67
CA ASP A 225 -28.21 38.54 -3.63
C ASP A 225 -27.34 38.07 -4.82
N ASP A 226 -27.12 38.92 -5.83
CA ASP A 226 -26.31 38.57 -7.01
C ASP A 226 -24.88 38.14 -6.62
N TYR A 227 -24.26 38.84 -5.67
CA TYR A 227 -22.89 38.57 -5.26
C TYR A 227 -22.71 37.21 -4.57
N SER A 228 -23.54 36.92 -3.56
CA SER A 228 -23.52 35.68 -2.78
C SER A 228 -23.88 34.47 -3.66
N THR A 229 -24.89 34.61 -4.51
CA THR A 229 -25.30 33.57 -5.47
C THR A 229 -24.19 33.29 -6.48
N GLN A 230 -23.54 34.32 -7.01
CA GLN A 230 -22.42 34.17 -7.93
C GLN A 230 -21.22 33.49 -7.24
N ALA A 231 -20.95 33.81 -5.98
CA ALA A 231 -19.91 33.14 -5.20
C ALA A 231 -20.21 31.65 -4.97
N LEU A 232 -21.47 31.30 -4.67
CA LEU A 232 -21.92 29.91 -4.55
C LEU A 232 -21.78 29.16 -5.88
N LEU A 233 -22.18 29.76 -6.99
CA LEU A 233 -22.03 29.15 -8.32
C LEU A 233 -20.56 28.87 -8.67
N ARG A 234 -19.63 29.77 -8.32
CA ARG A 234 -18.19 29.53 -8.50
C ARG A 234 -17.69 28.37 -7.65
N LYS A 235 -18.10 28.28 -6.38
CA LYS A 235 -17.76 27.14 -5.50
C LYS A 235 -18.34 25.83 -6.02
N HIS A 236 -19.60 25.84 -6.48
CA HIS A 236 -20.27 24.66 -7.03
C HIS A 236 -19.58 24.14 -8.30
N ARG A 237 -19.11 25.03 -9.18
CA ARG A 237 -18.31 24.61 -10.35
C ARG A 237 -17.06 23.83 -9.96
N ALA A 238 -16.35 24.26 -8.92
CA ALA A 238 -15.19 23.52 -8.42
C ALA A 238 -15.59 22.12 -7.91
N VAL A 239 -16.73 21.99 -7.22
CA VAL A 239 -17.25 20.68 -6.78
C VAL A 239 -17.58 19.78 -7.98
N VAL A 240 -18.24 20.31 -9.02
CA VAL A 240 -18.55 19.56 -10.24
C VAL A 240 -17.28 19.05 -10.93
N GLU A 241 -16.24 19.88 -11.01
CA GLU A 241 -14.94 19.47 -11.55
C GLU A 241 -14.29 18.34 -10.73
N GLU A 242 -14.36 18.40 -9.40
CA GLU A 242 -13.86 17.33 -8.54
C GLU A 242 -14.66 16.02 -8.69
N VAL A 243 -15.99 16.10 -8.86
CA VAL A 243 -16.85 14.95 -9.18
C VAL A 243 -16.46 14.31 -10.50
N GLU A 244 -16.20 15.10 -11.55
CA GLU A 244 -15.77 14.55 -12.84
C GLU A 244 -14.38 13.91 -12.78
N LYS A 245 -13.44 14.45 -11.98
CA LYS A 245 -12.11 13.83 -11.80
C LYS A 245 -12.18 12.42 -11.21
N HIS A 246 -13.15 12.15 -10.34
CA HIS A 246 -13.32 10.83 -9.71
C HIS A 246 -14.05 9.81 -10.60
N ARG A 247 -14.58 10.23 -11.75
CA ARG A 247 -15.28 9.35 -12.70
C ARG A 247 -14.45 8.15 -13.12
N ALA A 248 -13.19 8.37 -13.45
CA ALA A 248 -12.29 7.31 -13.91
C ALA A 248 -12.04 6.28 -12.80
N SER A 249 -11.90 6.73 -11.57
CA SER A 249 -11.72 5.85 -10.40
C SER A 249 -12.94 4.95 -10.22
N VAL A 250 -14.16 5.52 -10.25
CA VAL A 250 -15.42 4.75 -10.12
C VAL A 250 -15.56 3.72 -11.24
N LEU A 251 -15.32 4.12 -12.50
CA LEU A 251 -15.38 3.20 -13.65
C LEU A 251 -14.31 2.10 -13.59
N SER A 252 -13.19 2.36 -12.92
CA SER A 252 -12.12 1.36 -12.77
C SER A 252 -12.42 0.27 -11.72
N LEU A 253 -13.39 0.49 -10.82
CA LEU A 253 -13.71 -0.44 -9.72
C LEU A 253 -14.07 -1.84 -10.22
N ARG A 254 -14.85 -1.95 -11.30
CA ARG A 254 -15.19 -3.26 -11.91
C ARG A 254 -13.97 -4.00 -12.44
N LYS A 255 -13.01 -3.27 -13.02
CA LYS A 255 -11.76 -3.84 -13.52
C LYS A 255 -10.89 -4.30 -12.35
N GLN A 256 -10.81 -3.51 -11.28
CA GLN A 256 -10.07 -3.87 -10.08
C GLN A 256 -10.70 -5.08 -9.37
N LEU A 257 -12.03 -5.11 -9.26
CA LEU A 257 -12.78 -6.25 -8.73
C LEU A 257 -12.50 -7.54 -9.52
N ALA A 258 -12.42 -7.47 -10.86
CA ALA A 258 -12.11 -8.63 -11.70
C ALA A 258 -10.68 -9.17 -11.49
N LEU A 259 -9.77 -8.36 -10.92
CA LEU A 259 -8.41 -8.77 -10.57
C LEU A 259 -8.33 -9.36 -9.16
N LEU A 260 -9.35 -9.18 -8.31
CA LEU A 260 -9.42 -9.84 -7.01
C LEU A 260 -9.76 -11.32 -7.19
N ALA A 261 -9.02 -12.20 -6.52
CA ALA A 261 -9.25 -13.64 -6.59
C ALA A 261 -10.68 -14.00 -6.15
N PRO A 262 -11.38 -14.92 -6.85
CA PRO A 262 -12.79 -15.18 -6.62
C PRO A 262 -12.98 -16.10 -5.41
N ASP A 263 -12.95 -15.55 -4.20
CA ASP A 263 -13.50 -16.25 -3.04
C ASP A 263 -15.03 -16.04 -3.00
N HIS A 264 -15.79 -17.12 -3.19
CA HIS A 264 -17.19 -17.08 -3.64
C HIS A 264 -18.15 -16.31 -2.73
N ARG A 265 -17.85 -16.18 -1.44
CA ARG A 265 -18.70 -15.47 -0.47
C ARG A 265 -18.34 -13.99 -0.33
N GLN A 266 -17.05 -13.66 -0.24
CA GLN A 266 -16.60 -12.27 -0.10
C GLN A 266 -16.69 -11.50 -1.43
N GLY A 267 -16.58 -12.19 -2.57
CA GLY A 267 -16.71 -11.57 -3.88
C GLY A 267 -18.11 -10.99 -4.16
N VAL A 268 -19.17 -11.62 -3.64
CA VAL A 268 -20.54 -11.13 -3.84
C VAL A 268 -20.79 -9.85 -3.05
N ASP A 269 -20.38 -9.80 -1.78
CA ASP A 269 -20.54 -8.61 -0.94
C ASP A 269 -19.78 -7.40 -1.51
N VAL A 270 -18.56 -7.63 -2.00
CA VAL A 270 -17.77 -6.57 -2.65
C VAL A 270 -18.36 -6.16 -3.98
N GLN A 271 -18.91 -7.09 -4.76
CA GLN A 271 -19.59 -6.77 -6.01
C GLN A 271 -20.84 -5.90 -5.79
N ILE A 272 -21.64 -6.21 -4.78
CA ILE A 272 -22.78 -5.37 -4.36
C ILE A 272 -22.28 -3.97 -4.02
N ARG A 273 -21.22 -3.86 -3.21
CA ARG A 273 -20.65 -2.58 -2.81
C ARG A 273 -20.17 -1.75 -4.00
N VAL A 274 -19.53 -2.36 -5.00
CA VAL A 274 -19.14 -1.66 -6.24
C VAL A 274 -20.35 -1.10 -6.97
N VAL A 275 -21.45 -1.86 -7.07
CA VAL A 275 -22.69 -1.37 -7.68
C VAL A 275 -23.28 -0.21 -6.88
N GLU A 276 -23.27 -0.27 -5.56
CA GLU A 276 -23.73 0.82 -4.68
C GLU A 276 -22.90 2.10 -4.89
N VAL A 277 -21.57 1.99 -5.01
CA VAL A 277 -20.69 3.13 -5.29
C VAL A 277 -20.99 3.74 -6.66
N GLU A 278 -21.17 2.90 -7.68
CA GLU A 278 -21.53 3.36 -9.04
C GLU A 278 -22.87 4.08 -9.07
N GLN A 279 -23.87 3.57 -8.35
CA GLN A 279 -25.18 4.21 -8.21
C GLN A 279 -25.09 5.55 -7.49
N LEU A 280 -24.41 5.59 -6.33
CA LEU A 280 -24.22 6.81 -5.55
C LEU A 280 -23.48 7.88 -6.36
N TYR A 281 -22.45 7.50 -7.12
CA TYR A 281 -21.77 8.42 -8.04
C TYR A 281 -22.72 8.99 -9.10
N GLY A 282 -23.56 8.15 -9.70
CA GLY A 282 -24.58 8.57 -10.65
C GLY A 282 -25.54 9.61 -10.06
N GLU A 283 -26.04 9.35 -8.85
CA GLU A 283 -26.92 10.28 -8.13
C GLU A 283 -26.23 11.61 -7.82
N VAL A 284 -24.99 11.57 -7.30
CA VAL A 284 -24.18 12.78 -7.05
C VAL A 284 -24.00 13.59 -8.32
N ALA A 285 -23.65 12.94 -9.44
CA ALA A 285 -23.44 13.62 -10.72
C ALA A 285 -24.73 14.25 -11.25
N GLU A 286 -25.87 13.56 -11.16
CA GLU A 286 -27.17 14.08 -11.58
C GLU A 286 -27.60 15.29 -10.75
N VAL A 287 -27.54 15.17 -9.41
CA VAL A 287 -27.89 16.27 -8.50
C VAL A 287 -26.95 17.47 -8.70
N ALA A 288 -25.66 17.25 -8.98
CA ALA A 288 -24.71 18.31 -9.27
C ALA A 288 -25.07 19.10 -10.55
N VAL A 289 -25.58 18.42 -11.59
CA VAL A 289 -26.09 19.06 -12.80
C VAL A 289 -27.34 19.89 -12.48
N LEU A 290 -28.30 19.33 -11.75
CA LEU A 290 -29.53 20.03 -11.36
C LEU A 290 -29.24 21.28 -10.52
N ARG A 291 -28.38 21.18 -9.50
CA ARG A 291 -27.99 22.33 -8.67
C ARG A 291 -27.26 23.41 -9.48
N THR A 292 -26.50 23.02 -10.51
CA THR A 292 -25.88 24.00 -11.42
C THR A 292 -26.95 24.83 -12.12
N GLN A 293 -28.02 24.20 -12.61
CA GLN A 293 -29.15 24.89 -13.24
C GLN A 293 -29.87 25.80 -12.23
N TRP A 294 -30.22 25.28 -11.05
CA TRP A 294 -30.94 26.06 -10.04
C TRP A 294 -30.17 27.28 -9.54
N LEU A 295 -28.85 27.18 -9.35
CA LEU A 295 -28.02 28.33 -8.98
C LEU A 295 -27.93 29.37 -10.11
N GLN A 296 -27.96 28.94 -11.38
CA GLN A 296 -28.00 29.86 -12.52
C GLN A 296 -29.35 30.58 -12.60
N ASP A 297 -30.46 29.86 -12.36
CA ASP A 297 -31.80 30.44 -12.33
C ASP A 297 -31.94 31.45 -11.18
N ALA A 298 -31.46 31.10 -9.97
CA ALA A 298 -31.43 32.02 -8.83
C ALA A 298 -30.60 33.28 -9.13
N LEU A 299 -29.43 33.12 -9.76
CA LEU A 299 -28.57 34.24 -10.15
C LEU A 299 -29.28 35.17 -11.14
N ALA A 300 -30.01 34.62 -12.11
CA ALA A 300 -30.77 35.43 -13.07
C ALA A 300 -31.85 36.26 -12.38
N VAL A 301 -32.55 35.69 -11.39
CA VAL A 301 -33.56 36.41 -10.59
C VAL A 301 -32.92 37.54 -9.77
N TYR A 302 -31.82 37.28 -9.08
CA TYR A 302 -31.15 38.32 -8.27
C TYR A 302 -30.55 39.44 -9.12
N ARG A 303 -30.08 39.15 -10.34
CA ARG A 303 -29.65 40.18 -11.30
C ARG A 303 -30.80 41.07 -11.72
N MET A 304 -31.94 40.47 -12.05
CA MET A 304 -33.15 41.22 -12.37
C MET A 304 -33.55 42.12 -11.19
N PHE A 305 -33.54 41.62 -9.95
CA PHE A 305 -33.84 42.46 -8.77
C PHE A 305 -32.84 43.60 -8.57
N SER A 306 -31.56 43.36 -8.82
CA SER A 306 -30.52 44.40 -8.75
C SER A 306 -30.73 45.49 -9.82
N GLU A 307 -31.06 45.09 -11.06
CA GLU A 307 -31.38 46.01 -12.14
C GLU A 307 -32.65 46.82 -11.86
N VAL A 308 -33.70 46.17 -11.37
CA VAL A 308 -34.94 46.83 -10.91
C VAL A 308 -34.63 47.86 -9.84
N HIS A 309 -33.87 47.48 -8.82
CA HIS A 309 -33.50 48.39 -7.74
C HIS A 309 -32.66 49.58 -8.23
N ALA A 310 -31.72 49.35 -9.15
CA ALA A 310 -30.96 50.43 -9.78
C ALA A 310 -31.86 51.39 -10.57
N CYS A 311 -32.86 50.87 -11.28
CA CYS A 311 -33.86 51.69 -11.95
C CYS A 311 -34.72 52.48 -10.96
N GLU A 312 -35.19 51.86 -9.87
CA GLU A 312 -35.98 52.52 -8.82
C GLU A 312 -35.20 53.68 -8.19
N VAL A 313 -33.94 53.44 -7.78
CA VAL A 313 -33.06 54.49 -7.22
C VAL A 313 -32.86 55.62 -8.22
N TRP A 314 -32.62 55.30 -9.51
CA TRP A 314 -32.48 56.32 -10.54
C TRP A 314 -33.77 57.13 -10.75
N VAL A 315 -34.93 56.47 -10.76
CA VAL A 315 -36.24 57.14 -10.87
C VAL A 315 -36.45 58.08 -9.69
N ASP A 316 -36.20 57.61 -8.46
CA ASP A 316 -36.33 58.41 -7.23
C ASP A 316 -35.39 59.63 -7.25
N GLU A 317 -34.13 59.45 -7.70
CA GLU A 317 -33.19 60.56 -7.89
C GLU A 317 -33.70 61.60 -8.89
N LYS A 318 -34.30 61.15 -10.01
CA LYS A 318 -34.89 62.06 -11.01
C LYS A 318 -36.13 62.76 -10.49
N GLU A 319 -37.00 62.07 -9.76
CA GLU A 319 -38.16 62.66 -9.11
C GLU A 319 -37.74 63.77 -8.16
N GLN A 320 -36.83 63.48 -7.23
CA GLN A 320 -36.33 64.46 -6.27
C GLN A 320 -35.63 65.66 -6.95
N TRP A 321 -34.91 65.41 -8.04
CA TRP A 321 -34.30 66.48 -8.83
C TRP A 321 -35.36 67.38 -9.46
N LEU A 322 -36.40 66.81 -10.09
CA LEU A 322 -37.49 67.56 -10.72
C LEU A 322 -38.31 68.35 -9.70
N GLU A 323 -38.57 67.80 -8.51
CA GLU A 323 -39.29 68.50 -7.45
C GLU A 323 -38.56 69.75 -6.97
N LYS A 324 -37.24 69.64 -6.78
CA LYS A 324 -36.38 70.74 -6.29
C LYS A 324 -35.99 71.75 -7.37
N MET A 325 -36.22 71.43 -8.63
CA MET A 325 -35.81 72.27 -9.76
C MET A 325 -36.78 73.44 -9.94
N GLU A 326 -36.28 74.67 -9.87
CA GLU A 326 -37.04 75.89 -10.20
C GLU A 326 -36.79 76.27 -11.66
N VAL A 327 -37.83 76.71 -12.37
CA VAL A 327 -37.71 77.16 -13.75
C VAL A 327 -37.09 78.56 -13.74
N PRO A 328 -35.89 78.78 -14.32
CA PRO A 328 -35.26 80.09 -14.34
C PRO A 328 -36.09 81.09 -15.14
N GLU A 329 -36.00 82.36 -14.79
CA GLU A 329 -36.67 83.44 -15.52
C GLU A 329 -35.79 84.02 -16.63
N GLU A 330 -34.45 83.87 -16.55
CA GLU A 330 -33.49 84.38 -17.54
C GLU A 330 -33.34 83.43 -18.75
N LEU A 331 -33.34 84.00 -19.95
CA LEU A 331 -33.38 83.24 -21.22
C LEU A 331 -32.18 82.29 -21.38
N ASP A 332 -30.97 82.76 -21.05
CA ASP A 332 -29.74 81.98 -21.18
C ASP A 332 -29.75 80.75 -20.24
N GLU A 333 -30.39 80.86 -19.08
CA GLU A 333 -30.51 79.77 -18.10
C GLU A 333 -31.63 78.78 -18.47
N VAL A 334 -32.69 79.27 -19.11
CA VAL A 334 -33.81 78.48 -19.64
C VAL A 334 -33.35 77.51 -20.74
N GLU A 335 -32.46 77.93 -21.64
CA GLU A 335 -31.89 77.07 -22.69
C GLU A 335 -31.05 75.92 -22.10
N VAL A 336 -30.30 76.18 -21.03
CA VAL A 336 -29.51 75.16 -20.31
C VAL A 336 -30.42 74.10 -19.69
N VAL A 337 -31.55 74.51 -19.12
CA VAL A 337 -32.57 73.60 -18.58
C VAL A 337 -33.19 72.76 -19.70
N GLN A 338 -33.53 73.38 -20.83
CA GLN A 338 -34.13 72.70 -21.97
C GLN A 338 -33.21 71.61 -22.54
N HIS A 339 -31.91 71.88 -22.63
CA HIS A 339 -30.91 70.88 -23.06
C HIS A 339 -30.78 69.73 -22.06
N ARG A 340 -30.85 70.00 -20.75
CA ARG A 340 -30.80 68.96 -19.71
C ARG A 340 -32.02 68.03 -19.74
N TRP A 341 -33.18 68.54 -20.12
CA TRP A 341 -34.40 67.73 -20.24
C TRP A 341 -34.46 66.87 -21.49
N ALA A 342 -33.77 67.25 -22.57
CA ALA A 342 -33.64 66.39 -23.74
C ALA A 342 -32.94 65.05 -23.41
N ASN A 343 -32.21 64.99 -22.30
CA ASN A 343 -31.55 63.77 -21.81
C ASN A 343 -32.46 62.88 -20.94
N ILE A 344 -33.68 63.30 -20.61
CA ILE A 344 -34.67 62.45 -19.94
C ILE A 344 -35.43 61.68 -21.04
N PRO A 345 -35.54 60.33 -20.95
CA PRO A 345 -36.26 59.53 -21.93
C PRO A 345 -37.69 60.05 -22.14
N SER A 346 -38.12 60.12 -23.40
CA SER A 346 -39.46 60.60 -23.74
C SER A 346 -40.55 59.71 -23.11
N PRO A 347 -41.75 60.24 -22.78
CA PRO A 347 -42.85 59.46 -22.20
C PRO A 347 -43.25 58.23 -23.03
N SER A 348 -43.03 58.27 -24.35
CA SER A 348 -43.28 57.16 -25.28
C SER A 348 -42.20 56.06 -25.27
N GLN A 349 -41.08 56.27 -24.58
CA GLN A 349 -39.97 55.32 -24.38
C GLN A 349 -39.92 54.81 -22.93
N GLY A 350 -41.10 54.57 -22.32
CA GLY A 350 -41.20 54.25 -20.89
C GLY A 350 -40.24 53.15 -20.43
N LEU A 351 -39.71 53.31 -19.21
CA LEU A 351 -38.94 52.25 -18.55
C LEU A 351 -39.86 51.05 -18.32
N MET A 352 -39.59 49.98 -19.05
CA MET A 352 -40.35 48.75 -19.03
C MET A 352 -39.50 47.65 -18.40
N LEU A 353 -40.01 47.04 -17.34
CA LEU A 353 -39.40 45.84 -16.78
C LEU A 353 -39.85 44.65 -17.61
N ILE A 354 -38.92 43.82 -18.06
CA ILE A 354 -39.23 42.53 -18.69
C ILE A 354 -39.03 41.46 -17.60
N PRO A 355 -40.11 40.86 -17.06
CA PRO A 355 -39.95 39.83 -16.05
C PRO A 355 -39.15 38.65 -16.60
N VAL A 356 -38.35 37.98 -15.77
CA VAL A 356 -37.75 36.70 -16.13
C VAL A 356 -38.68 35.60 -15.65
N THR A 357 -39.27 34.83 -16.58
CA THR A 357 -40.00 33.59 -16.24
C THR A 357 -39.07 32.38 -16.43
N PRO A 358 -38.96 31.49 -15.43
CA PRO A 358 -38.36 30.18 -15.65
C PRO A 358 -39.32 29.35 -16.52
N GLY A 359 -38.95 29.06 -17.76
CA GLY A 359 -39.74 28.18 -18.66
C GLY A 359 -40.13 28.71 -20.05
N GLY A 360 -39.58 29.84 -20.51
CA GLY A 360 -39.69 30.23 -21.94
C GLY A 360 -41.00 30.90 -22.39
N SER A 361 -41.89 31.26 -21.47
CA SER A 361 -43.04 32.11 -21.77
C SER A 361 -42.65 33.59 -21.69
N HIS A 362 -42.54 34.32 -22.80
CA HIS A 362 -42.25 35.76 -22.78
C HIS A 362 -43.31 36.52 -21.95
N PRO A 363 -42.97 37.05 -20.75
CA PRO A 363 -43.92 37.83 -19.99
C PRO A 363 -44.06 39.23 -20.60
N SER A 364 -45.26 39.80 -20.50
CA SER A 364 -45.50 41.17 -20.96
C SER A 364 -44.70 42.17 -20.13
N PRO A 365 -44.14 43.22 -20.73
CA PRO A 365 -43.40 44.22 -19.98
C PRO A 365 -44.31 44.94 -18.97
N VAL A 366 -43.83 45.12 -17.74
CA VAL A 366 -44.58 45.77 -16.67
C VAL A 366 -44.03 47.20 -16.48
N PRO A 367 -44.88 48.24 -16.54
CA PRO A 367 -44.45 49.61 -16.31
C PRO A 367 -44.10 49.84 -14.84
N ILE A 368 -43.02 50.57 -14.57
CA ILE A 368 -42.63 50.97 -13.21
C ILE A 368 -43.59 52.08 -12.75
N PRO A 369 -44.40 51.90 -11.67
CA PRO A 369 -45.41 52.87 -11.27
C PRO A 369 -44.83 54.27 -10.94
N SER A 370 -43.64 54.33 -10.35
CA SER A 370 -42.94 55.59 -10.04
C SER A 370 -42.49 56.36 -11.29
N TRP A 371 -42.32 55.69 -12.43
CA TRP A 371 -42.00 56.36 -13.70
C TRP A 371 -43.12 57.29 -14.16
N ASN A 372 -44.39 56.92 -13.95
CA ASN A 372 -45.53 57.77 -14.33
C ASN A 372 -45.49 59.12 -13.60
N ARG A 373 -45.04 59.12 -12.34
CA ARG A 373 -44.92 60.34 -11.54
C ARG A 373 -43.81 61.26 -12.07
N VAL A 374 -42.66 60.69 -12.42
CA VAL A 374 -41.58 61.44 -13.08
C VAL A 374 -42.07 62.05 -14.41
N VAL A 375 -42.82 61.29 -15.21
CA VAL A 375 -43.41 61.79 -16.46
C VAL A 375 -44.35 62.99 -16.23
N GLU A 376 -45.23 62.92 -15.23
CA GLU A 376 -46.12 64.04 -14.87
C GLU A 376 -45.33 65.29 -14.46
N LEU A 377 -44.28 65.12 -13.64
CA LEU A 377 -43.45 66.24 -13.19
C LEU A 377 -42.69 66.88 -14.36
N VAL A 378 -42.16 66.07 -15.29
CA VAL A 378 -41.51 66.56 -16.51
C VAL A 378 -42.48 67.37 -17.36
N GLU A 379 -43.69 66.86 -17.61
CA GLU A 379 -44.69 67.59 -18.42
C GLU A 379 -45.16 68.88 -17.75
N ASN A 380 -45.35 68.88 -16.43
CA ASN A 380 -45.70 70.10 -15.69
C ASN A 380 -44.60 71.17 -15.80
N LYS A 381 -43.35 70.78 -15.53
CA LYS A 381 -42.21 71.70 -15.65
C LYS A 381 -42.06 72.20 -17.09
N LYS A 382 -42.31 71.36 -18.10
CA LYS A 382 -42.32 71.76 -19.52
C LYS A 382 -43.41 72.74 -19.90
N GLY A 383 -44.58 72.62 -19.28
CA GLY A 383 -45.61 73.65 -19.33
C GLY A 383 -45.10 75.00 -18.80
N GLN A 384 -44.44 74.99 -17.63
CA GLN A 384 -43.87 76.20 -17.02
C GLN A 384 -42.77 76.83 -17.88
N LEU A 385 -41.82 76.04 -18.38
CA LEU A 385 -40.74 76.49 -19.27
C LEU A 385 -41.29 77.12 -20.55
N SER A 386 -42.30 76.49 -21.17
CA SER A 386 -42.97 77.04 -22.35
C SER A 386 -43.65 78.37 -22.05
N SER A 387 -44.21 78.53 -20.85
CA SER A 387 -44.81 79.79 -20.41
C SER A 387 -43.75 80.89 -20.25
N VAL A 388 -42.62 80.59 -19.59
CA VAL A 388 -41.52 81.56 -19.41
C VAL A 388 -40.94 81.98 -20.77
N LEU A 389 -40.71 81.02 -21.67
CA LEU A 389 -40.23 81.31 -23.04
C LEU A 389 -41.19 82.20 -23.82
N LYS A 390 -42.51 81.99 -23.71
CA LYS A 390 -43.51 82.86 -24.35
C LYS A 390 -43.46 84.29 -23.79
N ILE A 391 -43.27 84.43 -22.48
CA ILE A 391 -43.16 85.74 -21.82
C ILE A 391 -41.87 86.44 -22.23
N GLN A 392 -40.73 85.74 -22.20
CA GLN A 392 -39.43 86.28 -22.62
C GLN A 392 -39.40 86.66 -24.09
N ASN A 393 -39.95 85.83 -24.99
CA ASN A 393 -40.07 86.17 -26.41
C ASN A 393 -40.95 87.41 -26.63
N PHE A 394 -42.08 87.52 -25.91
CA PHE A 394 -42.91 88.73 -25.96
C PHE A 394 -42.16 89.98 -25.47
N LEU A 395 -41.34 89.86 -24.43
CA LEU A 395 -40.51 90.94 -23.90
C LEU A 395 -39.36 91.33 -24.84
N LEU A 396 -38.85 90.39 -25.65
CA LEU A 396 -37.83 90.65 -26.69
C LEU A 396 -38.42 91.25 -27.98
N GLU A 397 -39.71 91.02 -28.24
CA GLU A 397 -40.45 91.59 -29.38
C GLU A 397 -40.99 93.00 -29.12
N CYS A 398 -41.13 93.40 -27.84
CA CYS A 398 -41.48 94.75 -27.40
C CYS A 398 -40.23 95.63 -27.27
#